data_AF-A0A2N6ELP2-F1
#
_entry.id   AF-A0A2N6ELP2-F1
#
_cell.length_a   1.000
_cell.length_b   1.000
_cell.length_c   1.000
_cell.angle_alpha   90.00
_cell.angle_beta   90.00
_cell.angle_gamma   90.00
#
_symmetry.space_group_name_H-M   'P 1'
#
loop_
_entity.id
_entity.type
_entity.pdbx_description
1 polymer ?
#
loop_
_entity_poly.entity_id
_entity_poly.type
_entity_poly.pdbx_seq_one_letter_code
_entity_poly.pdbx_strand_id
1 'polypeptide(L)'
;MNRLFLGWMILVLLLWCGPALAQDTVCVQCHGGLDGRLGAPVGQWEKSIHAANGISCHDCHGGDPSDFAMAMSPERGFIGVPGYEEVPAFCGRCHLGVREDYEKSAHGEALANGGPNCVICHGNHEVVKASIDLINEQDCTRCHDYERAAEVKGVIAETEAKLQSLDLSVASLHRVGIDVERLSGELFSTRNQFRRLFHTVNVEKLQQQRSAFDSDLAEIGAQVGEIENQLSQRKLIGGIIVVLLVLAGCVALLIRQTYHSEEEAGE
;
A
#
# COMPACT_ATOMS: atom_id res chain seq x y z
N MET A 1 37.12 -41.79 -9.09
CA MET A 1 35.82 -41.65 -8.39
C MET A 1 35.41 -40.19 -8.45
N ASN A 2 34.28 -39.93 -9.13
CA ASN A 2 33.97 -38.72 -9.87
C ASN A 2 33.61 -37.50 -9.01
N ARG A 3 34.55 -36.55 -8.87
CA ARG A 3 34.26 -35.17 -8.42
C ARG A 3 33.30 -34.42 -9.36
N LEU A 4 33.21 -34.87 -10.62
CA LEU A 4 32.26 -34.34 -11.62
C LEU A 4 30.80 -34.75 -11.36
N PHE A 5 30.54 -35.87 -10.66
CA PHE A 5 29.16 -36.30 -10.35
C PHE A 5 28.56 -35.55 -9.15
N LEU A 6 29.40 -35.11 -8.20
CA LEU A 6 28.94 -34.39 -7.01
C LEU A 6 28.54 -32.93 -7.35
N GLY A 7 29.21 -32.32 -8.34
CA GLY A 7 28.87 -30.97 -8.81
C GLY A 7 27.55 -30.91 -9.57
N TRP A 8 27.19 -31.97 -10.32
CA TRP A 8 25.93 -32.04 -11.05
C TRP A 8 24.72 -32.27 -10.13
N MET A 9 24.91 -32.98 -9.03
CA MET A 9 23.83 -33.25 -8.06
C MET A 9 23.43 -32.02 -7.23
N ILE A 10 24.36 -31.06 -7.04
CA ILE A 10 24.09 -29.79 -6.33
C ILE A 10 23.43 -28.76 -7.26
N LEU A 11 23.74 -28.77 -8.57
CA LEU A 11 23.13 -27.86 -9.53
C LEU A 11 21.65 -28.17 -9.82
N VAL A 12 21.24 -29.44 -9.72
CA VAL A 12 19.85 -29.88 -9.94
C VAL A 12 18.94 -29.55 -8.73
N LEU A 13 19.49 -29.52 -7.50
CA LEU A 13 18.72 -29.17 -6.30
C LEU A 13 18.41 -27.66 -6.19
N LEU A 14 19.22 -26.79 -6.83
CA LEU A 14 18.98 -25.34 -6.86
C LEU A 14 18.00 -24.90 -7.97
N LEU A 15 17.65 -25.79 -8.90
CA LEU A 15 16.73 -25.52 -10.00
C LEU A 15 15.28 -25.92 -9.72
N TRP A 16 14.98 -26.45 -8.52
CA TRP A 16 13.65 -26.95 -8.18
C TRP A 16 12.94 -26.21 -7.04
N CYS A 17 13.37 -24.97 -6.73
CA CYS A 17 12.47 -24.01 -6.09
C CYS A 17 11.69 -23.30 -7.19
N GLY A 18 10.72 -24.00 -7.79
CA GLY A 18 9.65 -23.30 -8.48
C GLY A 18 8.93 -22.38 -7.48
N PRO A 19 8.48 -21.19 -7.88
CA PRO A 19 7.60 -20.41 -7.01
C PRO A 19 6.42 -21.32 -6.66
N ALA A 20 6.18 -21.56 -5.38
CA ALA A 20 4.91 -22.09 -4.94
C ALA A 20 3.87 -21.03 -5.33
N LEU A 21 3.28 -21.18 -6.52
CA LEU A 21 2.12 -20.41 -6.91
C LEU A 21 1.10 -20.66 -5.80
N ALA A 22 0.67 -19.59 -5.14
CA ALA A 22 -0.45 -19.65 -4.21
C ALA A 22 -1.58 -20.38 -4.95
N GLN A 23 -1.99 -21.54 -4.43
CA GLN A 23 -3.04 -22.30 -5.09
C GLN A 23 -4.34 -21.51 -4.96
N ASP A 24 -4.99 -21.24 -6.10
CA ASP A 24 -6.31 -20.64 -6.11
C ASP A 24 -7.25 -21.47 -5.25
N THR A 25 -8.10 -20.81 -4.45
CA THR A 25 -9.11 -21.52 -3.64
C THR A 25 -10.15 -22.19 -4.52
N VAL A 26 -10.82 -23.24 -4.04
CA VAL A 26 -11.93 -23.87 -4.78
C VAL A 26 -13.02 -22.86 -5.17
N CYS A 27 -13.17 -21.79 -4.36
CA CYS A 27 -14.05 -20.67 -4.65
C CYS A 27 -13.67 -20.01 -5.99
N VAL A 28 -12.40 -19.60 -6.15
CA VAL A 28 -11.90 -18.94 -7.36
C VAL A 28 -11.86 -19.92 -8.53
N GLN A 29 -11.43 -21.16 -8.31
CA GLN A 29 -11.37 -22.19 -9.37
C GLN A 29 -12.75 -22.48 -9.97
N CYS A 30 -13.79 -22.54 -9.13
CA CYS A 30 -15.15 -22.78 -9.59
C CYS A 30 -15.78 -21.49 -10.16
N HIS A 31 -15.75 -20.39 -9.40
CA HIS A 31 -16.44 -19.16 -9.77
C HIS A 31 -15.75 -18.38 -10.90
N GLY A 32 -14.42 -18.50 -11.07
CA GLY A 32 -13.68 -17.81 -12.12
C GLY A 32 -14.06 -18.25 -13.53
N GLY A 33 -14.62 -19.46 -13.68
CA GLY A 33 -15.11 -19.98 -14.95
C GLY A 33 -16.62 -19.77 -15.19
N LEU A 34 -17.33 -19.14 -14.26
CA LEU A 34 -18.79 -18.93 -14.37
C LEU A 34 -19.12 -17.59 -15.01
N ASP A 35 -20.27 -17.53 -15.69
CA ASP A 35 -20.79 -16.30 -16.26
C ASP A 35 -21.70 -15.52 -15.28
N GLY A 36 -21.87 -14.24 -15.59
CA GLY A 36 -22.84 -13.36 -14.93
C GLY A 36 -22.57 -13.18 -13.44
N ARG A 37 -23.63 -13.21 -12.63
CA ARG A 37 -23.58 -12.85 -11.20
C ARG A 37 -22.65 -13.73 -10.36
N LEU A 38 -22.35 -14.94 -10.81
CA LEU A 38 -21.56 -15.91 -10.04
C LEU A 38 -20.06 -15.81 -10.30
N GLY A 39 -19.63 -15.41 -11.51
CA GLY A 39 -18.21 -15.23 -11.81
C GLY A 39 -17.73 -13.78 -11.81
N ALA A 40 -18.61 -12.80 -12.04
CA ALA A 40 -18.24 -11.38 -11.99
C ALA A 40 -17.51 -10.96 -10.70
N PRO A 41 -17.87 -11.45 -9.49
CA PRO A 41 -17.14 -11.14 -8.27
C PRO A 41 -15.66 -11.52 -8.30
N VAL A 42 -15.27 -12.58 -9.02
CA VAL A 42 -13.87 -13.02 -9.09
C VAL A 42 -13.01 -11.97 -9.80
N GLY A 43 -13.42 -11.54 -11.00
CA GLY A 43 -12.67 -10.52 -11.75
C GLY A 43 -12.68 -9.13 -11.09
N GLN A 44 -13.67 -8.83 -10.25
CA GLN A 44 -13.69 -7.64 -9.40
C GLN A 44 -12.72 -7.78 -8.23
N TRP A 45 -12.77 -8.93 -7.55
CA TRP A 45 -11.90 -9.24 -6.41
C TRP A 45 -10.42 -9.25 -6.78
N GLU A 46 -10.04 -9.78 -7.94
CA GLU A 46 -8.63 -9.79 -8.41
C GLU A 46 -8.01 -8.39 -8.48
N LYS A 47 -8.83 -7.35 -8.68
CA LYS A 47 -8.38 -5.94 -8.73
C LYS A 47 -8.41 -5.25 -7.37
N SER A 48 -8.88 -5.94 -6.33
CA SER A 48 -9.05 -5.38 -5.00
C SER A 48 -7.75 -5.29 -4.23
N ILE A 49 -7.70 -4.36 -3.27
CA ILE A 49 -6.62 -4.31 -2.30
C ILE A 49 -6.57 -5.57 -1.42
N HIS A 50 -7.70 -6.26 -1.25
CA HIS A 50 -7.79 -7.50 -0.48
C HIS A 50 -7.07 -8.64 -1.18
N ALA A 51 -7.30 -8.83 -2.50
CA ALA A 51 -6.56 -9.82 -3.28
C ALA A 51 -5.05 -9.55 -3.28
N ALA A 52 -4.65 -8.28 -3.43
CA ALA A 52 -3.24 -7.87 -3.36
C ALA A 52 -2.58 -8.17 -1.99
N ASN A 53 -3.37 -8.39 -0.93
CA ASN A 53 -2.91 -8.74 0.41
C ASN A 53 -3.26 -10.19 0.81
N GLY A 54 -3.62 -11.05 -0.15
CA GLY A 54 -3.87 -12.47 0.09
C GLY A 54 -5.18 -12.79 0.81
N ILE A 55 -6.12 -11.85 0.89
CA ILE A 55 -7.46 -12.05 1.45
C ILE A 55 -8.37 -12.58 0.34
N SER A 56 -8.81 -13.83 0.48
CA SER A 56 -9.62 -14.57 -0.49
C SER A 56 -11.11 -14.56 -0.12
N CYS A 57 -11.94 -15.10 -1.00
CA CYS A 57 -13.41 -15.14 -0.86
C CYS A 57 -13.88 -15.64 0.51
N HIS A 58 -13.25 -16.70 1.04
CA HIS A 58 -13.65 -17.35 2.28
C HIS A 58 -13.27 -16.55 3.53
N ASP A 59 -12.26 -15.68 3.47
CA ASP A 59 -11.91 -14.78 4.57
C ASP A 59 -13.03 -13.77 4.87
N CYS A 60 -13.81 -13.45 3.83
CA CYS A 60 -15.01 -12.63 3.94
C CYS A 60 -16.28 -13.50 4.08
N HIS A 61 -16.55 -14.39 3.15
CA HIS A 61 -17.82 -15.12 3.10
C HIS A 61 -17.86 -16.41 3.93
N GLY A 62 -16.76 -16.77 4.61
CA GLY A 62 -16.63 -18.07 5.28
C GLY A 62 -16.59 -19.23 4.29
N GLY A 63 -16.93 -20.42 4.77
CA GLY A 63 -16.90 -21.63 3.95
C GLY A 63 -15.55 -22.37 4.02
N ASP A 64 -15.43 -23.40 3.19
CA ASP A 64 -14.22 -24.23 3.10
C ASP A 64 -13.52 -24.03 1.74
N PRO A 65 -12.34 -23.38 1.71
CA PRO A 65 -11.63 -23.08 0.47
C PRO A 65 -10.97 -24.30 -0.19
N SER A 66 -11.07 -25.49 0.41
CA SER A 66 -10.44 -26.73 -0.03
C SER A 66 -11.42 -27.83 -0.46
N ASP A 67 -12.72 -27.67 -0.16
CA ASP A 67 -13.74 -28.70 -0.38
C ASP A 67 -14.77 -28.23 -1.42
N PHE A 68 -14.63 -28.67 -2.68
CA PHE A 68 -15.56 -28.31 -3.76
C PHE A 68 -17.03 -28.60 -3.46
N ALA A 69 -17.32 -29.69 -2.73
CA ALA A 69 -18.70 -30.12 -2.51
C ALA A 69 -19.38 -29.31 -1.40
N MET A 70 -18.62 -28.96 -0.37
CA MET A 70 -19.14 -28.30 0.84
C MET A 70 -18.66 -26.86 1.01
N ALA A 71 -17.94 -26.28 0.04
CA ALA A 71 -17.32 -24.96 0.14
C ALA A 71 -18.27 -23.86 0.64
N MET A 72 -19.52 -23.86 0.16
CA MET A 72 -20.53 -22.86 0.48
C MET A 72 -21.62 -23.37 1.44
N SER A 73 -21.35 -24.45 2.18
CA SER A 73 -22.34 -25.00 3.10
C SER A 73 -22.43 -24.15 4.38
N PRO A 74 -23.64 -23.98 4.98
CA PRO A 74 -23.78 -23.32 6.28
C PRO A 74 -22.98 -24.01 7.39
N GLU A 75 -22.83 -25.34 7.33
CA GLU A 75 -22.03 -26.13 8.28
C GLU A 75 -20.54 -25.77 8.22
N ARG A 76 -20.06 -25.28 7.07
CA ARG A 76 -18.71 -24.73 6.89
C ARG A 76 -18.63 -23.23 7.17
N GLY A 77 -19.70 -22.63 7.72
CA GLY A 77 -19.73 -21.22 8.10
C GLY A 77 -19.86 -20.27 6.91
N PHE A 78 -20.34 -20.73 5.75
CA PHE A 78 -20.60 -19.85 4.62
C PHE A 78 -21.81 -18.95 4.90
N ILE A 79 -21.62 -17.63 4.78
CA ILE A 79 -22.64 -16.63 5.11
C ILE A 79 -23.33 -16.01 3.88
N GLY A 80 -22.80 -16.23 2.68
CA GLY A 80 -23.37 -15.67 1.46
C GLY A 80 -23.30 -14.14 1.40
N VAL A 81 -24.30 -13.50 0.79
CA VAL A 81 -24.35 -12.04 0.64
C VAL A 81 -24.93 -11.42 1.92
N PRO A 82 -24.17 -10.57 2.65
CA PRO A 82 -24.67 -9.95 3.86
C PRO A 82 -25.86 -9.02 3.57
N GLY A 83 -26.78 -8.94 4.52
CA GLY A 83 -27.86 -7.95 4.52
C GLY A 83 -27.30 -6.53 4.58
N TYR A 84 -28.08 -5.54 4.12
CA TYR A 84 -27.64 -4.15 4.01
C TYR A 84 -27.11 -3.56 5.33
N GLU A 85 -27.79 -3.86 6.45
CA GLU A 85 -27.40 -3.42 7.79
C GLU A 85 -26.27 -4.26 8.40
N GLU A 86 -25.99 -5.43 7.84
CA GLU A 86 -24.94 -6.34 8.30
C GLU A 86 -23.57 -5.99 7.71
N VAL A 87 -23.53 -5.18 6.64
CA VAL A 87 -22.30 -4.78 5.94
C VAL A 87 -21.25 -4.17 6.87
N PRO A 88 -21.57 -3.22 7.77
CA PRO A 88 -20.58 -2.67 8.70
C PRO A 88 -19.99 -3.74 9.64
N ALA A 89 -20.80 -4.69 10.09
CA ALA A 89 -20.32 -5.80 10.90
C ALA A 89 -19.44 -6.77 10.09
N PHE A 90 -19.79 -7.00 8.82
CA PHE A 90 -19.06 -7.86 7.89
C PHE A 90 -17.64 -7.33 7.61
N CYS A 91 -17.51 -6.04 7.28
CA CYS A 91 -16.22 -5.36 7.07
C CYS A 91 -15.45 -5.17 8.39
N GLY A 92 -16.18 -4.92 9.47
CA GLY A 92 -15.63 -4.66 10.79
C GLY A 92 -15.02 -5.88 11.49
N ARG A 93 -15.11 -7.09 10.94
CA ARG A 93 -14.36 -8.26 11.45
C ARG A 93 -12.85 -8.02 11.44
N CYS A 94 -12.36 -7.27 10.46
CA CYS A 94 -10.96 -6.85 10.37
C CYS A 94 -10.82 -5.35 10.64
N HIS A 95 -11.75 -4.52 10.15
CA HIS A 95 -11.70 -3.07 10.28
C HIS A 95 -12.41 -2.55 11.55
N LEU A 96 -12.03 -3.08 12.72
CA LEU A 96 -12.71 -2.85 14.01
C LEU A 96 -12.83 -1.36 14.37
N GLY A 97 -11.73 -0.61 14.32
CA GLY A 97 -11.73 0.80 14.68
C GLY A 97 -12.54 1.68 13.71
N VAL A 98 -12.58 1.30 12.42
CA VAL A 98 -13.41 1.96 11.42
C VAL A 98 -14.88 1.70 11.67
N ARG A 99 -15.24 0.43 11.96
CA ARG A 99 -16.61 0.06 12.32
C ARG A 99 -17.08 0.84 13.54
N GLU A 100 -16.26 0.90 14.59
CA GLU A 100 -16.58 1.63 15.82
C GLU A 100 -16.90 3.10 15.55
N ASP A 101 -16.11 3.77 14.71
CA ASP A 101 -16.32 5.18 14.39
C ASP A 101 -17.53 5.39 13.48
N TYR A 102 -17.73 4.49 12.51
CA TYR A 102 -18.90 4.51 11.63
C TYR A 102 -20.20 4.32 12.42
N GLU A 103 -20.27 3.35 13.34
CA GLU A 103 -21.46 3.07 14.15
C GLU A 103 -21.85 4.26 15.05
N LYS A 104 -20.87 5.09 15.45
CA LYS A 104 -21.08 6.32 16.22
C LYS A 104 -21.30 7.56 15.36
N SER A 105 -21.27 7.43 14.03
CA SER A 105 -21.49 8.54 13.10
C SER A 105 -22.96 8.71 12.76
N ALA A 106 -23.31 9.87 12.19
CA ALA A 106 -24.68 10.12 11.71
C ALA A 106 -25.13 9.09 10.65
N HIS A 107 -24.20 8.56 9.84
CA HIS A 107 -24.51 7.52 8.85
C HIS A 107 -24.81 6.17 9.52
N GLY A 108 -24.04 5.81 10.56
CA GLY A 108 -24.27 4.58 11.33
C GLY A 108 -25.58 4.62 12.11
N GLU A 109 -25.88 5.75 12.77
CA GLU A 109 -27.14 5.98 13.47
C GLU A 109 -28.35 5.91 12.52
N ALA A 110 -28.18 6.35 11.28
CA ALA A 110 -29.22 6.33 10.26
C ALA A 110 -29.34 4.99 9.50
N LEU A 111 -28.47 4.00 9.74
CA LEU A 111 -28.38 2.78 8.93
C LEU A 111 -29.71 2.03 8.83
N ALA A 112 -30.40 1.82 9.95
CA ALA A 112 -31.71 1.16 10.01
C ALA A 112 -32.83 1.94 9.30
N ASN A 113 -32.60 3.21 8.98
CA ASN A 113 -33.52 4.10 8.27
C ASN A 113 -33.05 4.40 6.84
N GLY A 114 -32.18 3.55 6.27
CA GLY A 114 -31.68 3.70 4.90
C GLY A 114 -30.41 4.55 4.76
N GLY A 115 -29.70 4.81 5.86
CA GLY A 115 -28.38 5.45 5.84
C GLY A 115 -27.35 4.65 5.02
N PRO A 116 -26.27 5.28 4.54
CA PRO A 116 -25.28 4.61 3.71
C PRO A 116 -24.42 3.65 4.54
N ASN A 117 -24.10 2.47 4.00
CA ASN A 117 -23.12 1.54 4.56
C ASN A 117 -21.77 1.60 3.83
N CYS A 118 -20.82 0.75 4.21
CA CYS A 118 -19.45 0.77 3.70
C CYS A 118 -19.37 0.67 2.17
N VAL A 119 -20.21 -0.17 1.56
CA VAL A 119 -20.13 -0.47 0.12
C VAL A 119 -20.68 0.65 -0.75
N ILE A 120 -21.42 1.61 -0.18
CA ILE A 120 -21.91 2.78 -0.91
C ILE A 120 -20.75 3.65 -1.39
N CYS A 121 -19.72 3.82 -0.55
CA CYS A 121 -18.53 4.58 -0.91
C CYS A 121 -17.40 3.67 -1.40
N HIS A 122 -17.12 2.55 -0.71
CA HIS A 122 -15.93 1.74 -0.96
C HIS A 122 -16.09 0.63 -2.02
N GLY A 123 -17.31 0.35 -2.48
CA GLY A 123 -17.59 -0.86 -3.26
C GLY A 123 -17.54 -2.14 -2.41
N ASN A 124 -17.63 -3.32 -3.04
CA ASN A 124 -17.69 -4.62 -2.37
C ASN A 124 -16.59 -5.60 -2.78
N HIS A 125 -16.63 -6.14 -4.00
CA HIS A 125 -15.64 -7.10 -4.49
C HIS A 125 -14.44 -6.38 -5.10
N GLU A 126 -14.64 -5.25 -5.79
CA GLU A 126 -13.55 -4.40 -6.32
C GLU A 126 -13.15 -3.29 -5.31
N VAL A 127 -13.00 -3.62 -4.03
CA VAL A 127 -12.56 -2.64 -3.01
C VAL A 127 -11.11 -2.27 -3.26
N VAL A 128 -10.86 -1.03 -3.63
CA VAL A 128 -9.52 -0.52 -3.92
C VAL A 128 -8.91 0.22 -2.73
N LYS A 129 -7.63 0.59 -2.84
CA LYS A 129 -6.97 1.46 -1.85
C LYS A 129 -7.76 2.77 -1.74
N ALA A 130 -8.24 3.08 -0.53
CA ALA A 130 -9.02 4.28 -0.28
C ALA A 130 -8.24 5.55 -0.65
N SER A 131 -8.92 6.47 -1.34
CA SER A 131 -8.46 7.81 -1.66
C SER A 131 -9.53 8.84 -1.27
N ILE A 132 -9.14 10.11 -1.30
CA ILE A 132 -10.04 11.24 -1.08
C ILE A 132 -11.16 11.35 -2.14
N ASP A 133 -11.03 10.63 -3.27
CA ASP A 133 -12.01 10.66 -4.36
C ASP A 133 -13.28 9.87 -4.03
N LEU A 134 -13.25 9.05 -2.98
CA LEU A 134 -14.44 8.45 -2.39
C LEU A 134 -15.42 9.52 -1.85
N ILE A 135 -14.93 10.73 -1.59
CA ILE A 135 -15.76 11.89 -1.30
C ILE A 135 -16.04 12.58 -2.62
N ASN A 136 -17.18 12.26 -3.22
CA ASN A 136 -17.58 12.80 -4.51
C ASN A 136 -19.06 13.13 -4.53
N GLU A 137 -19.44 14.00 -5.47
CA GLU A 137 -20.81 14.47 -5.60
C GLU A 137 -21.77 13.32 -5.92
N GLN A 138 -21.41 12.43 -6.85
CA GLN A 138 -22.26 11.32 -7.31
C GLN A 138 -22.75 10.39 -6.19
N ASP A 139 -21.90 10.08 -5.20
CA ASP A 139 -22.25 9.17 -4.12
C ASP A 139 -22.94 9.89 -2.96
N CYS A 140 -22.49 11.09 -2.61
CA CYS A 140 -23.05 11.87 -1.52
C CYS A 140 -24.45 12.43 -1.84
N THR A 141 -24.70 12.85 -3.09
CA THR A 141 -26.01 13.42 -3.50
C THR A 141 -27.11 12.39 -3.64
N ARG A 142 -26.83 11.10 -3.39
CA ARG A 142 -27.86 10.06 -3.35
C ARG A 142 -28.83 10.24 -2.18
N CYS A 143 -28.39 10.93 -1.12
CA CYS A 143 -29.16 11.07 0.11
C CYS A 143 -29.32 12.52 0.58
N HIS A 144 -28.29 13.36 0.40
CA HIS A 144 -28.28 14.74 0.90
C HIS A 144 -27.45 15.67 0.01
N ASP A 145 -27.54 16.99 0.19
CA ASP A 145 -26.72 17.94 -0.57
C ASP A 145 -25.21 17.73 -0.38
N TYR A 146 -24.43 18.01 -1.42
CA TYR A 146 -22.98 17.75 -1.41
C TYR A 146 -22.17 18.72 -0.54
N GLU A 147 -22.74 19.86 -0.13
CA GLU A 147 -22.03 20.97 0.54
C GLU A 147 -21.18 20.50 1.74
N ARG A 148 -21.78 19.73 2.67
CA ARG A 148 -21.07 19.21 3.85
C ARG A 148 -19.96 18.22 3.48
N ALA A 149 -20.17 17.39 2.47
CA ALA A 149 -19.15 16.45 2.00
C ALA A 149 -17.99 17.18 1.31
N ALA A 150 -18.28 18.25 0.55
CA ALA A 150 -17.26 19.11 -0.03
C ALA A 150 -16.42 19.81 1.05
N GLU A 151 -17.04 20.26 2.14
CA GLU A 151 -16.33 20.82 3.29
C GLU A 151 -15.38 19.78 3.92
N VAL A 152 -15.87 18.57 4.21
CA VAL A 152 -15.04 17.48 4.73
C VAL A 152 -13.85 17.20 3.79
N LYS A 153 -14.11 17.10 2.48
CA LYS A 153 -13.07 16.89 1.46
C LYS A 153 -12.03 18.00 1.51
N GLY A 154 -12.46 19.25 1.61
CA GLY A 154 -11.58 20.42 1.71
C GLY A 154 -10.71 20.40 2.97
N VAL A 155 -11.29 20.02 4.12
CA VAL A 155 -10.57 19.95 5.40
C VAL A 155 -9.43 18.94 5.35
N ILE A 156 -9.61 17.79 4.70
CA ILE A 156 -8.63 16.70 4.71
C ILE A 156 -7.66 16.71 3.52
N ALA A 157 -7.96 17.47 2.45
CA ALA A 157 -7.21 17.44 1.19
C ALA A 157 -5.71 17.74 1.36
N GLU A 158 -5.37 18.76 2.17
CA GLU A 158 -3.98 19.13 2.38
C GLU A 158 -3.20 18.05 3.13
N THR A 159 -3.81 17.45 4.16
CA THR A 159 -3.18 16.38 4.95
C THR A 159 -3.00 15.11 4.11
N GLU A 160 -3.99 14.74 3.27
CA GLU A 160 -3.84 13.64 2.31
C GLU A 160 -2.72 13.90 1.29
N ALA A 161 -2.59 15.13 0.79
CA ALA A 161 -1.51 15.49 -0.12
C ALA A 161 -0.13 15.36 0.55
N LYS A 162 0.00 15.78 1.82
CA LYS A 162 1.24 15.59 2.61
C LYS A 162 1.56 14.11 2.80
N LEU A 163 0.56 13.30 3.18
CA LEU A 163 0.71 11.85 3.32
C LEU A 163 1.20 11.19 2.03
N GLN A 164 0.62 11.55 0.89
CA GLN A 164 1.02 11.04 -0.42
C GLN A 164 2.44 11.47 -0.80
N SER A 165 2.81 12.72 -0.53
CA SER A 165 4.16 13.23 -0.77
C SER A 165 5.20 12.44 0.05
N LEU A 166 4.94 12.24 1.34
CA LEU A 166 5.82 11.48 2.22
C LEU A 166 5.93 10.01 1.81
N ASP A 167 4.85 9.39 1.35
CA ASP A 167 4.89 8.03 0.79
C ASP A 167 5.88 7.93 -0.38
N LEU A 168 5.84 8.90 -1.28
CA LEU A 168 6.72 8.94 -2.45
C LEU A 168 8.19 9.14 -2.03
N SER A 169 8.46 10.03 -1.09
CA SER A 169 9.81 10.25 -0.56
C SER A 169 10.34 9.01 0.16
N VAL A 170 9.55 8.40 1.05
CA VAL A 170 9.95 7.17 1.77
C VAL A 170 10.20 6.02 0.78
N ALA A 171 9.34 5.84 -0.22
CA ALA A 171 9.55 4.85 -1.27
C ALA A 171 10.80 5.14 -2.12
N SER A 172 11.13 6.42 -2.34
CA SER A 172 12.36 6.82 -3.03
C SER A 172 13.61 6.45 -2.22
N LEU A 173 13.60 6.74 -0.91
CA LEU A 173 14.69 6.38 0.01
C LEU A 173 14.90 4.86 0.06
N HIS A 174 13.82 4.08 0.16
CA HIS A 174 13.89 2.62 0.13
C HIS A 174 14.55 2.10 -1.17
N ARG A 175 14.18 2.66 -2.33
CA ARG A 175 14.74 2.26 -3.63
C ARG A 175 16.24 2.49 -3.75
N VAL A 176 16.80 3.44 -3.01
CA VAL A 176 18.25 3.71 -2.97
C VAL A 176 18.96 2.98 -1.84
N GLY A 177 18.29 2.02 -1.18
CA GLY A 177 18.87 1.13 -0.19
C GLY A 177 18.92 1.70 1.23
N ILE A 178 18.14 2.75 1.52
CA ILE A 178 18.02 3.28 2.89
C ILE A 178 17.01 2.45 3.64
N ASP A 179 17.37 2.08 4.87
CA ASP A 179 16.44 1.49 5.81
C ASP A 179 15.39 2.54 6.21
N VAL A 180 14.15 2.27 5.82
CA VAL A 180 12.99 3.12 6.08
C VAL A 180 11.93 2.41 6.91
N GLU A 181 12.23 1.24 7.50
CA GLU A 181 11.22 0.43 8.19
C GLU A 181 10.48 1.25 9.26
N ARG A 182 11.23 1.98 10.09
CA ARG A 182 10.67 2.85 11.12
C ARG A 182 9.80 3.97 10.54
N LEU A 183 10.31 4.71 9.54
CA LEU A 183 9.60 5.83 8.92
C LEU A 183 8.31 5.37 8.22
N SER A 184 8.38 4.24 7.54
CA SER A 184 7.23 3.64 6.87
C SER A 184 6.17 3.20 7.89
N GLY A 185 6.59 2.62 9.02
CA GLY A 185 5.70 2.24 10.12
C GLY A 185 5.00 3.43 10.78
N GLU A 186 5.76 4.49 11.09
CA GLU A 186 5.22 5.74 11.64
C GLU A 186 4.22 6.38 10.68
N LEU A 187 4.62 6.58 9.42
CA LEU A 187 3.75 7.15 8.38
C LEU A 187 2.49 6.31 8.15
N PHE A 188 2.61 4.97 8.18
CA PHE A 188 1.46 4.07 8.09
C PHE A 188 0.50 4.22 9.27
N SER A 189 1.01 4.28 10.49
CA SER A 189 0.20 4.48 11.69
C SER A 189 -0.54 5.83 11.64
N THR A 190 0.18 6.92 11.36
CA THR A 190 -0.39 8.27 11.25
C THR A 190 -1.46 8.34 10.18
N ARG A 191 -1.21 7.76 8.99
CA ARG A 191 -2.22 7.66 7.92
C ARG A 191 -3.48 6.95 8.38
N ASN A 192 -3.35 5.79 9.02
CA ASN A 192 -4.50 4.99 9.42
C ASN A 192 -5.33 5.68 10.49
N GLN A 193 -4.68 6.32 11.45
CA GLN A 193 -5.35 7.12 12.48
C GLN A 193 -6.09 8.31 11.88
N PHE A 194 -5.45 9.04 10.95
CA PHE A 194 -6.07 10.16 10.27
C PHE A 194 -7.29 9.73 9.43
N ARG A 195 -7.12 8.72 8.57
CA ARG A 195 -8.20 8.22 7.71
C ARG A 195 -9.36 7.58 8.47
N ARG A 196 -9.11 7.05 9.66
CA ARG A 196 -10.16 6.56 10.56
C ARG A 196 -11.13 7.70 10.94
N LEU A 197 -10.65 8.92 11.16
CA LEU A 197 -11.50 10.05 11.56
C LEU A 197 -12.60 10.38 10.56
N PHE A 198 -12.38 10.14 9.27
CA PHE A 198 -13.40 10.36 8.25
C PHE A 198 -14.68 9.55 8.53
N HIS A 199 -14.56 8.36 9.12
CA HIS A 199 -15.70 7.50 9.44
C HIS A 199 -16.57 8.02 10.57
N THR A 200 -16.14 9.08 11.27
CA THR A 200 -16.99 9.81 12.23
C THR A 200 -17.91 10.82 11.56
N VAL A 201 -17.62 11.22 10.30
CA VAL A 201 -18.36 12.20 9.49
C VAL A 201 -18.65 13.51 10.22
N ASN A 202 -17.72 13.90 11.11
CA ASN A 202 -17.85 15.04 11.99
C ASN A 202 -16.77 16.09 11.66
N VAL A 203 -17.21 17.21 11.07
CA VAL A 203 -16.32 18.27 10.58
C VAL A 203 -15.55 18.91 11.73
N GLU A 204 -16.22 19.16 12.86
CA GLU A 204 -15.62 19.81 14.02
C GLU A 204 -14.49 18.96 14.61
N LYS A 205 -14.73 17.64 14.74
CA LYS A 205 -13.73 16.68 15.20
C LYS A 205 -12.55 16.59 14.24
N LEU A 206 -12.80 16.57 12.93
CA LEU A 206 -11.74 16.57 11.92
C LEU A 206 -10.87 17.82 12.03
N GLN A 207 -11.47 19.00 12.16
CA GLN A 207 -10.74 20.26 12.30
C GLN A 207 -9.92 20.31 13.60
N GLN A 208 -10.49 19.84 14.72
CA GLN A 208 -9.82 19.83 16.02
C GLN A 208 -8.59 18.90 16.05
N GLN A 209 -8.70 17.73 15.42
CA GLN A 209 -7.65 16.72 15.47
C GLN A 209 -6.61 16.90 14.36
N ARG A 210 -6.94 17.61 13.27
CA ARG A 210 -6.05 17.84 12.12
C ARG A 210 -4.70 18.44 12.52
N SER A 211 -4.66 19.39 13.45
CA SER A 211 -3.41 20.06 13.84
C SER A 211 -2.38 19.11 14.45
N ALA A 212 -2.84 18.09 15.19
CA ALA A 212 -1.97 17.05 15.73
C ALA A 212 -1.34 16.21 14.61
N PHE A 213 -2.14 15.75 13.65
CA PHE A 213 -1.64 15.01 12.49
C PHE A 213 -0.71 15.84 11.62
N ASP A 214 -1.03 17.11 11.38
CA ASP A 214 -0.16 18.01 10.63
C ASP A 214 1.20 18.19 11.32
N SER A 215 1.23 18.19 12.66
CA SER A 215 2.47 18.19 13.46
C SER A 215 3.26 16.89 13.31
N ASP A 216 2.61 15.74 13.46
CA ASP A 216 3.25 14.43 13.31
C ASP A 216 3.86 14.24 11.91
N LEU A 217 3.13 14.67 10.87
CA LEU A 217 3.61 14.63 9.49
C LEU A 217 4.76 15.61 9.24
N ALA A 218 4.76 16.77 9.90
CA ALA A 218 5.87 17.70 9.82
C ALA A 218 7.15 17.11 10.44
N GLU A 219 7.02 16.38 11.55
CA GLU A 219 8.16 15.68 12.17
C GLU A 219 8.70 14.58 11.27
N ILE A 220 7.83 13.70 10.74
CA ILE A 220 8.22 12.66 9.78
C ILE A 220 8.88 13.29 8.55
N GLY A 221 8.31 14.38 8.03
CA GLY A 221 8.86 15.11 6.90
C GLY A 221 10.23 15.72 7.17
N ALA A 222 10.46 16.24 8.38
CA ALA A 222 11.78 16.75 8.78
C ALA A 222 12.83 15.63 8.83
N GLN A 223 12.47 14.45 9.34
CA GLN A 223 13.36 13.28 9.36
C GLN A 223 13.71 12.81 7.94
N VAL A 224 12.71 12.73 7.05
CA VAL A 224 12.90 12.39 5.63
C VAL A 224 13.82 13.41 4.94
N GLY A 225 13.56 14.70 5.13
CA GLY A 225 14.34 15.78 4.53
C GLY A 225 15.80 15.79 4.99
N GLU A 226 16.06 15.49 6.27
CA GLU A 226 17.42 15.35 6.79
C GLU A 226 18.17 14.20 6.09
N ILE A 227 17.53 13.05 5.92
CA ILE A 227 18.13 11.91 5.20
C ILE A 227 18.42 12.29 3.74
N GLU A 228 17.46 12.91 3.06
CA GLU A 228 17.62 13.35 1.67
C GLU A 228 18.77 14.35 1.52
N ASN A 229 18.89 15.31 2.44
CA ASN A 229 19.98 16.29 2.47
C ASN A 229 21.34 15.62 2.69
N GLN A 230 21.45 14.70 3.66
CA GLN A 230 22.67 13.93 3.89
C GLN A 230 23.09 13.11 2.67
N LEU A 231 22.14 12.49 1.98
CA LEU A 231 22.40 11.74 0.74
C LEU A 231 22.87 12.66 -0.38
N SER A 232 22.25 13.84 -0.53
CA SER A 232 22.65 14.83 -1.52
C SER A 232 24.09 15.32 -1.29
N GLN A 233 24.43 15.65 -0.04
CA GLN A 233 25.78 16.06 0.35
C GLN A 233 26.81 14.96 0.10
N ARG A 234 26.50 13.71 0.46
CA ARG A 234 27.40 12.56 0.21
C ARG A 234 27.63 12.34 -1.28
N LYS A 235 26.60 12.47 -2.12
CA LYS A 235 26.73 12.38 -3.59
C LYS A 235 27.62 13.50 -4.14
N LEU A 236 27.44 14.72 -3.66
CA LEU A 236 28.24 15.87 -4.09
C LEU A 236 29.71 15.72 -3.69
N ILE A 237 29.99 15.42 -2.42
CA ILE A 237 31.36 15.21 -1.92
C ILE A 237 32.01 14.02 -2.62
N GLY A 238 31.30 12.89 -2.76
CA GLY A 238 31.80 11.71 -3.48
C GLY A 238 32.13 12.02 -4.93
N GLY A 239 31.28 12.79 -5.63
CA GLY A 239 31.53 13.25 -7.00
C GLY A 239 32.79 14.10 -7.10
N ILE A 240 32.99 15.05 -6.18
CA ILE A 240 34.20 15.88 -6.12
C ILE A 240 35.45 15.01 -5.92
N ILE A 241 35.41 14.05 -4.99
CA ILE A 241 36.54 13.14 -4.73
C ILE A 241 36.88 12.32 -5.96
N VAL A 242 35.88 11.76 -6.66
CA VAL A 242 36.11 10.98 -7.89
C VAL A 242 36.77 11.84 -8.97
N VAL A 243 36.30 13.08 -9.17
CA VAL A 243 36.92 14.01 -10.13
C VAL A 243 38.37 14.33 -9.77
N LEU A 244 38.65 14.60 -8.50
CA LEU A 244 40.02 14.87 -8.04
C LEU A 244 40.94 13.66 -8.23
N LEU A 245 40.47 12.44 -7.99
CA LEU A 245 41.23 11.21 -8.23
C LEU A 245 41.52 10.99 -9.71
N VAL A 246 40.54 11.25 -10.59
CA VAL A 246 40.74 11.17 -12.05
C VAL A 246 41.75 12.21 -12.52
N LEU A 247 41.64 13.45 -12.05
CA LEU A 247 42.60 14.52 -12.38
C LEU A 247 44.01 14.19 -11.90
N ALA A 248 44.15 13.70 -10.67
CA ALA A 248 45.43 13.24 -10.14
C ALA A 248 46.02 12.09 -10.97
N GLY A 249 45.18 11.14 -11.40
CA GLY A 249 45.58 10.06 -12.30
C GLY A 249 46.07 10.57 -13.67
N CYS A 250 45.34 11.51 -14.28
CA CYS A 250 45.77 12.15 -15.53
C CYS A 250 47.09 12.89 -15.38
N VAL A 251 47.28 13.67 -14.31
CA VAL A 251 48.54 14.38 -14.03
C VAL A 251 49.69 13.39 -13.84
N ALA A 252 49.48 12.29 -13.10
CA ALA A 252 50.50 11.26 -12.92
C ALA A 252 50.90 10.58 -14.26
N LEU A 253 49.94 10.35 -15.15
CA LEU A 253 50.19 9.83 -16.50
C LEU A 253 51.00 10.82 -17.35
N LEU A 254 50.65 12.11 -17.31
CA LEU A 254 51.39 13.15 -18.03
C LEU A 254 52.83 13.28 -17.52
N ILE A 255 53.03 13.31 -16.20
CA ILE A 255 54.37 13.34 -15.59
C ILE A 255 55.18 12.13 -16.05
N ARG A 256 54.60 10.92 -16.01
CA ARG A 256 55.26 9.70 -16.49
C ARG A 256 55.65 9.78 -17.96
N GLN A 257 54.77 10.32 -18.80
CA GLN A 257 55.04 10.48 -20.24
C GLN A 257 56.19 11.45 -20.50
N THR A 258 56.25 12.57 -19.77
CA THR A 258 57.35 13.53 -19.88
C THR A 258 58.69 12.88 -19.54
N TYR A 259 58.78 12.15 -18.42
CA TYR A 259 60.02 11.45 -18.04
C TYR A 259 60.47 10.42 -19.09
N HIS A 260 59.54 9.62 -19.64
CA HIS A 260 59.86 8.67 -20.71
C HIS A 260 60.39 9.38 -21.97
N SER A 261 59.80 10.52 -22.35
CA SER A 261 60.25 11.27 -23.52
C SER A 261 61.63 11.92 -23.33
N GLU A 262 61.99 12.29 -22.09
CA GLU A 262 63.32 12.81 -21.76
C GLU A 262 64.39 11.71 -21.78
N GLU A 263 64.07 10.50 -21.33
CA GLU A 263 64.96 9.33 -21.43
C GLU A 263 65.24 8.96 -22.90
N GLU A 264 64.21 8.92 -23.76
CA GLU A 264 64.36 8.59 -25.18
C GLU A 264 65.11 9.68 -25.99
N ALA A 265 65.05 10.95 -25.59
CA ALA A 265 65.74 12.05 -26.27
C ALA A 265 67.20 12.24 -25.82
N GLY A 266 67.62 11.55 -24.76
CA GLY A 266 68.98 11.59 -24.20
C GLY A 266 69.94 10.52 -24.76
N GLU A 267 69.43 9.54 -25.50
CA GLU A 267 70.20 8.52 -26.25
C GLU A 267 70.48 8.96 -27.70
#